data_AF-A0A0Q8R265-F1
#
_entry.id   AF-A0A0Q8R265-F1
#
_cell.length_a   1.000
_cell.length_b   1.000
_cell.length_c   1.000
_cell.angle_alpha   90.00
_cell.angle_beta   90.00
_cell.angle_gamma   90.00
#
_symmetry.space_group_name_H-M   'P 1'
#
loop_
_entity.id
_entity.type
_entity.pdbx_description
1 polymer ?
#
loop_
_entity_poly.entity_id
_entity_poly.type
_entity_poly.pdbx_seq_one_letter_code
_entity_poly.pdbx_strand_id
1 'polypeptide(L)'
;MTDAADDLEALFDEVAAQRVETAAPPAPAPESEIVSESSEHVTELVVGETATQEHDEDQSDKPMYERLGGIVRMLHDSLRQLGYDRSLSDVASQITDAQGRLEHVASLTEQAANKVLNTVDTCIPEQEALSKKARDIEARWAMLFDGKLSIDEFKALAGDSRQFASVVMEATETEKARLLDIMMAQDFQDITGQLIKKIVHITSTAERELAQVLRDNAPPEVKAAIAAAESKPVDLMQGPAAPGVAMAQDDVDSLLADLGF
;
A
#
# COMPACT_ATOMS: atom_id res chain seq x y z
N MET A 1 9.11 34.89 -22.59
CA MET A 1 8.54 33.52 -22.51
C MET A 1 8.69 33.02 -21.08
N THR A 2 7.98 33.64 -20.14
CA THR A 2 7.99 33.29 -18.70
C THR A 2 6.60 33.37 -18.05
N ASP A 3 5.59 33.96 -18.69
CA ASP A 3 4.23 34.12 -18.12
C ASP A 3 3.50 32.81 -17.81
N ALA A 4 3.69 31.76 -18.63
CA ALA A 4 2.85 30.56 -18.52
C ALA A 4 3.20 29.64 -17.34
N ALA A 5 4.41 29.78 -16.76
CA ALA A 5 4.82 28.99 -15.61
C ALA A 5 4.33 29.62 -14.30
N ASP A 6 4.40 30.95 -14.22
CA ASP A 6 3.93 31.71 -13.05
C ASP A 6 2.39 31.64 -12.92
N ASP A 7 1.65 31.63 -14.04
CA ASP A 7 0.20 31.44 -14.04
C ASP A 7 -0.24 30.05 -13.56
N LEU A 8 0.57 29.01 -13.81
CA LEU A 8 0.28 27.64 -13.35
C LEU A 8 0.55 27.47 -11.85
N GLU A 9 1.58 28.12 -11.33
CA GLU A 9 1.91 28.12 -9.91
C GLU A 9 0.85 28.88 -9.10
N ALA A 10 0.36 30.01 -9.63
CA ALA A 10 -0.75 30.76 -9.03
C ALA A 10 -2.06 29.96 -8.95
N LEU A 11 -2.39 29.21 -10.01
CA LEU A 11 -3.58 28.34 -10.02
C LEU A 11 -3.47 27.17 -9.02
N PHE A 12 -2.25 26.67 -8.80
CA PHE A 12 -2.01 25.58 -7.85
C PHE A 12 -2.18 26.05 -6.39
N ASP A 13 -1.68 27.25 -6.08
CA ASP A 13 -1.84 27.87 -4.77
C ASP A 13 -3.31 28.22 -4.48
N GLU A 14 -4.08 28.66 -5.49
CA GLU A 14 -5.52 28.95 -5.34
C GLU A 14 -6.33 27.68 -5.02
N VAL A 15 -6.02 26.55 -5.66
CA VAL A 15 -6.67 25.25 -5.38
C VAL A 15 -6.26 24.70 -4.01
N ALA A 16 -5.01 24.91 -3.59
CA ALA A 16 -4.54 24.52 -2.26
C ALA A 16 -5.23 25.33 -1.15
N ALA A 17 -5.42 26.64 -1.35
CA ALA A 17 -6.12 27.50 -0.40
C ALA A 17 -7.61 27.14 -0.25
N GLN A 18 -8.28 26.78 -1.35
CA GLN A 18 -9.69 26.38 -1.34
C GLN A 18 -9.95 25.06 -0.58
N ARG A 19 -8.93 24.20 -0.48
CA ARG A 19 -8.98 22.93 0.27
C ARG A 19 -8.92 23.12 1.79
N VAL A 20 -8.36 24.25 2.26
CA VAL A 20 -8.25 24.55 3.69
C VAL A 20 -9.55 25.15 4.24
N GLU A 21 -10.31 25.88 3.42
CA GLU A 21 -11.56 26.52 3.85
C GLU A 21 -12.76 25.56 4.02
N THR A 22 -12.68 24.34 3.47
CA THR A 22 -13.77 23.34 3.53
C THR A 22 -13.58 22.27 4.62
N ALA A 23 -12.49 22.33 5.39
CA ALA A 23 -12.26 21.41 6.50
C ALA A 23 -12.98 21.87 7.78
N ALA A 24 -14.18 21.36 8.01
CA ALA A 24 -14.88 21.48 9.29
C ALA A 24 -14.08 20.79 10.43
N PRO A 25 -14.08 21.35 11.65
CA PRO A 25 -13.31 20.78 12.77
C PRO A 25 -13.90 19.44 13.24
N PRO A 26 -13.06 18.48 13.69
CA PRO A 26 -13.53 17.20 14.22
C PRO A 26 -14.24 17.38 15.56
N ALA A 27 -15.39 16.72 15.71
CA ALA A 27 -16.17 16.67 16.95
C ALA A 27 -15.41 15.87 18.05
N PRO A 28 -15.57 16.24 19.34
CA PRO A 28 -14.88 15.56 20.44
C PRO A 28 -15.49 14.18 20.73
N ALA A 29 -14.64 13.21 21.01
CA ALA A 29 -15.02 11.86 21.44
C ALA A 29 -15.62 11.87 22.86
N PRO A 30 -16.56 10.96 23.20
CA PRO A 30 -17.16 10.91 24.52
C PRO A 30 -16.20 10.29 25.54
N GLU A 31 -16.04 10.97 26.66
CA GLU A 31 -15.35 10.50 27.87
C GLU A 31 -16.14 9.33 28.49
N SER A 32 -15.44 8.25 28.84
CA SER A 32 -16.03 7.13 29.58
C SER A 32 -15.91 7.43 31.08
N GLU A 33 -17.06 7.69 31.70
CA GLU A 33 -17.23 7.88 33.14
C GLU A 33 -16.83 6.62 33.91
N ILE A 34 -15.89 6.78 34.83
CA ILE A 34 -15.53 5.80 35.85
C ILE A 34 -16.61 5.89 36.94
N VAL A 35 -17.58 4.97 36.96
CA VAL A 35 -18.49 4.82 38.10
C VAL A 35 -17.85 3.88 39.11
N SER A 36 -17.48 4.47 40.23
CA SER A 36 -17.07 3.82 41.48
C SER A 36 -18.32 3.53 42.32
N GLU A 37 -18.60 2.26 42.61
CA GLU A 37 -19.48 1.85 43.71
C GLU A 37 -18.75 0.84 44.63
N SER A 38 -18.38 1.37 45.81
CA SER A 38 -18.36 0.77 47.16
C SER A 38 -19.38 -0.37 47.39
N SER A 39 -19.30 -1.30 48.36
CA SER A 39 -18.40 -1.69 49.46
C SER A 39 -19.04 -2.96 50.09
N GLU A 40 -18.23 -3.80 50.74
CA GLU A 40 -18.56 -4.71 51.87
C GLU A 40 -19.61 -5.84 51.73
N HIS A 41 -19.11 -7.09 51.75
CA HIS A 41 -19.64 -8.09 52.70
C HIS A 41 -18.58 -9.10 53.14
N VAL A 42 -18.54 -9.33 54.45
CA VAL A 42 -17.56 -10.11 55.22
C VAL A 42 -18.14 -11.48 55.57
N THR A 43 -17.33 -12.53 55.36
CA THR A 43 -17.36 -13.90 55.93
C THR A 43 -18.67 -14.68 56.05
N GLU A 44 -18.73 -15.84 55.38
CA GLU A 44 -19.23 -17.06 56.02
C GLU A 44 -18.56 -18.32 55.43
N LEU A 45 -18.02 -19.15 56.33
CA LEU A 45 -17.46 -20.47 56.03
C LEU A 45 -18.58 -21.44 55.63
N VAL A 46 -18.44 -22.12 54.49
CA VAL A 46 -19.05 -23.44 54.29
C VAL A 46 -17.99 -24.38 53.73
N VAL A 47 -17.61 -25.35 54.56
CA VAL A 47 -16.85 -26.54 54.21
C VAL A 47 -17.73 -27.40 53.30
N GLY A 48 -17.28 -27.63 52.06
CA GLY A 48 -17.96 -28.45 51.07
C GLY A 48 -16.98 -28.90 50.00
N GLU A 49 -16.38 -30.06 50.24
CA GLU A 49 -15.49 -30.79 49.34
C GLU A 49 -16.09 -30.99 47.95
N THR A 50 -15.43 -30.49 46.90
CA THR A 50 -15.54 -31.06 45.54
C THR A 50 -14.34 -30.67 44.68
N ALA A 51 -13.42 -31.63 44.55
CA ALA A 51 -12.53 -31.88 43.43
C ALA A 51 -11.99 -30.66 42.65
N THR A 52 -10.85 -30.14 43.09
CA THR A 52 -9.91 -29.46 42.19
C THR A 52 -9.42 -30.49 41.17
N GLN A 53 -9.93 -30.41 39.94
CA GLN A 53 -9.21 -30.96 38.80
C GLN A 53 -7.95 -30.10 38.62
N GLU A 54 -6.86 -30.55 39.21
CA GLU A 54 -5.52 -30.17 38.82
C GLU A 54 -5.38 -30.60 37.35
N HIS A 55 -5.44 -29.61 36.45
CA HIS A 55 -4.81 -29.77 35.15
C HIS A 55 -3.33 -29.98 35.46
N ASP A 56 -2.86 -31.19 35.18
CA ASP A 56 -1.46 -31.61 35.19
C ASP A 56 -0.70 -30.73 34.18
N GLU A 57 -0.39 -29.49 34.57
CA GLU A 57 0.55 -28.64 33.87
C GLU A 57 1.91 -29.32 34.00
N ASP A 58 2.35 -29.91 32.90
CA ASP A 58 3.65 -30.55 32.71
C ASP A 58 4.78 -29.71 33.35
N GLN A 59 5.12 -30.03 34.61
CA GLN A 59 6.10 -29.28 35.41
C GLN A 59 7.53 -29.42 34.86
N SER A 60 7.74 -30.28 33.87
CA SER A 60 9.03 -30.43 33.18
C SER A 60 9.38 -29.25 32.27
N ASP A 61 8.40 -28.45 31.84
CA ASP A 61 8.65 -27.32 30.95
C ASP A 61 8.93 -26.02 31.71
N LYS A 62 8.51 -25.90 32.98
CA LYS A 62 8.83 -24.78 33.87
C LYS A 62 10.34 -24.48 33.96
N PRO A 63 11.25 -25.46 34.18
CA PRO A 63 12.69 -25.19 34.19
C PRO A 63 13.25 -24.81 32.80
N MET A 64 12.60 -25.24 31.70
CA MET A 64 13.01 -24.84 30.36
C MET A 64 12.64 -23.37 30.09
N TYR A 65 11.42 -22.96 30.43
CA TYR A 65 10.96 -21.58 30.30
C TYR A 65 11.72 -20.62 31.24
N GLU A 66 12.06 -21.05 32.46
CA GLU A 66 12.89 -20.26 33.39
C GLU A 66 14.31 -20.06 32.85
N ARG A 67 14.91 -21.12 32.27
CA ARG A 67 16.25 -21.04 31.68
C ARG A 67 16.25 -20.21 30.41
N LEU A 68 15.23 -20.33 29.57
CA LEU A 68 15.02 -19.49 28.39
C LEU A 68 14.82 -18.02 28.79
N GLY A 69 14.00 -17.77 29.83
CA GLY A 69 13.79 -16.44 30.40
C GLY A 69 15.09 -15.83 30.94
N GLY A 70 15.93 -16.63 31.60
CA GLY A 70 17.26 -16.22 32.05
C GLY A 70 18.21 -15.87 30.90
N ILE A 71 18.21 -16.65 29.83
CA ILE A 71 19.01 -16.40 28.62
C ILE A 71 18.54 -15.13 27.89
N VAL A 72 17.22 -14.96 27.72
CA VAL A 72 16.62 -13.77 27.09
C VAL A 72 16.93 -12.51 27.91
N ARG A 73 16.87 -12.60 29.25
CA ARG A 73 17.21 -11.48 30.13
C ARG A 73 18.69 -11.14 30.10
N MET A 74 19.57 -12.14 30.06
CA MET A 74 21.01 -11.94 29.89
C MET A 74 21.34 -11.30 28.53
N LEU A 75 20.68 -11.76 27.45
CA LEU A 75 20.81 -11.18 26.11
C LEU A 75 20.35 -9.72 26.10
N HIS A 76 19.17 -9.45 26.66
CA HIS A 76 18.61 -8.11 26.78
C HIS A 76 19.51 -7.17 27.61
N ASP A 77 19.98 -7.63 28.77
CA ASP A 77 20.89 -6.84 29.62
C ASP A 77 22.24 -6.59 28.95
N SER A 78 22.73 -7.54 28.14
CA SER A 78 23.94 -7.39 27.31
C SER A 78 23.71 -6.36 26.19
N LEU A 79 22.61 -6.48 25.43
CA LEU A 79 22.24 -5.52 24.38
C LEU A 79 22.06 -4.10 24.95
N ARG A 80 21.50 -3.99 26.16
CA ARG A 80 21.34 -2.72 26.87
C ARG A 80 22.66 -2.15 27.38
N GLN A 81 23.57 -2.98 27.89
CA GLN A 81 24.92 -2.55 28.29
C GLN A 81 25.77 -2.08 27.11
N LEU A 82 25.57 -2.65 25.93
CA LEU A 82 26.23 -2.22 24.70
C LEU A 82 25.55 -1.02 24.01
N GLY A 83 24.38 -0.58 24.49
CA GLY A 83 23.66 0.60 23.98
C GLY A 83 22.76 0.36 22.75
N TYR A 84 22.55 -0.89 22.34
CA TYR A 84 21.75 -1.23 21.15
C TYR A 84 20.25 -1.38 21.41
N ASP A 85 19.82 -1.45 22.68
CA ASP A 85 18.41 -1.59 23.10
C ASP A 85 17.50 -0.55 22.42
N ARG A 86 17.98 0.70 22.31
CA ARG A 86 17.25 1.78 21.64
C ARG A 86 17.22 1.64 20.12
N SER A 87 18.36 1.33 19.49
CA SER A 87 18.44 1.12 18.03
C SER A 87 17.54 -0.04 17.58
N LEU A 88 17.57 -1.18 18.30
CA LEU A 88 16.75 -2.34 17.93
C LEU A 88 15.25 -2.09 18.15
N SER A 89 14.88 -1.39 19.22
CA SER A 89 13.50 -0.95 19.45
C SER A 89 13.04 0.03 18.35
N ASP A 90 13.90 0.95 17.93
CA ASP A 90 13.60 1.90 16.85
C ASP A 90 13.42 1.15 15.52
N VAL A 91 14.29 0.19 15.18
CA VAL A 91 14.16 -0.67 14.00
C VAL A 91 12.84 -1.46 14.02
N ALA A 92 12.47 -2.06 15.15
CA ALA A 92 11.22 -2.80 15.28
C ALA A 92 9.99 -1.89 15.05
N SER A 93 10.03 -0.66 15.57
CA SER A 93 8.98 0.33 15.34
C SER A 93 8.88 0.76 13.87
N GLN A 94 10.02 0.94 13.20
CA GLN A 94 10.08 1.33 11.79
C GLN A 94 9.57 0.22 10.87
N ILE A 95 9.89 -1.05 11.17
CA ILE A 95 9.34 -2.20 10.42
C ILE A 95 7.81 -2.23 10.54
N THR A 96 7.27 -1.98 11.73
CA THR A 96 5.82 -1.92 11.95
C THR A 96 5.18 -0.76 11.17
N ASP A 97 5.83 0.42 11.13
CA ASP A 97 5.40 1.55 10.28
C ASP A 97 5.42 1.18 8.79
N ALA A 98 6.47 0.49 8.32
CA ALA A 98 6.56 0.02 6.95
C ALA A 98 5.45 -0.97 6.58
N GLN A 99 5.07 -1.87 7.49
CA GLN A 99 3.94 -2.78 7.30
C GLN A 99 2.62 -2.01 7.17
N GLY A 100 2.33 -1.07 8.06
CA GLY A 100 1.12 -0.24 7.97
C GLY A 100 1.05 0.56 6.67
N ARG A 101 2.21 1.02 6.15
CA ARG A 101 2.27 1.69 4.84
C ARG A 101 2.00 0.73 3.69
N LEU A 102 2.49 -0.51 3.73
CA LEU A 102 2.19 -1.52 2.71
C LEU A 102 0.71 -1.88 2.69
N GLU A 103 0.07 -1.98 3.85
CA GLU A 103 -1.39 -2.17 3.95
C GLU A 103 -2.15 -0.99 3.34
N HIS A 104 -1.71 0.24 3.61
CA HIS A 104 -2.30 1.42 2.99
C HIS A 104 -2.11 1.43 1.46
N VAL A 105 -0.95 1.00 0.95
CA VAL A 105 -0.71 0.83 -0.50
C VAL A 105 -1.67 -0.19 -1.10
N ALA A 106 -1.91 -1.31 -0.42
CA ALA A 106 -2.86 -2.33 -0.87
C ALA A 106 -4.28 -1.75 -0.95
N SER A 107 -4.71 -1.03 0.09
CA SER A 107 -6.02 -0.37 0.13
C SER A 107 -6.20 0.65 -1.00
N LEU A 108 -5.21 1.50 -1.24
CA LEU A 108 -5.26 2.49 -2.33
C LEU A 108 -5.33 1.83 -3.71
N THR A 109 -4.59 0.76 -3.90
CA THR A 109 -4.57 0.00 -5.15
C THR A 109 -5.92 -0.69 -5.41
N GLU A 110 -6.52 -1.27 -4.37
CA GLU A 110 -7.85 -1.87 -4.45
C GLU A 110 -8.93 -0.82 -4.77
N GLN A 111 -8.90 0.33 -4.10
CA GLN A 111 -9.84 1.42 -4.36
C GLN A 111 -9.74 1.95 -5.80
N ALA A 112 -8.51 2.13 -6.30
CA ALA A 112 -8.27 2.57 -7.67
C ALA A 112 -8.76 1.53 -8.69
N ALA A 113 -8.45 0.25 -8.48
CA ALA A 113 -8.90 -0.84 -9.34
C ALA A 113 -10.44 -0.92 -9.38
N ASN A 114 -11.10 -0.84 -8.22
CA ASN A 114 -12.56 -0.84 -8.12
C ASN A 114 -13.17 0.37 -8.83
N LYS A 115 -12.58 1.56 -8.68
CA LYS A 115 -13.07 2.76 -9.38
C LYS A 115 -12.99 2.58 -10.90
N VAL A 116 -11.85 2.14 -11.43
CA VAL A 116 -11.67 1.89 -12.86
C VAL A 116 -12.65 0.83 -13.37
N LEU A 117 -12.78 -0.29 -12.66
CA LEU A 117 -13.66 -1.39 -13.06
C LEU A 117 -15.13 -0.97 -13.09
N ASN A 118 -15.59 -0.24 -12.06
CA ASN A 118 -16.95 0.32 -12.03
C ASN A 118 -17.21 1.32 -13.17
N THR A 119 -16.22 2.16 -13.51
CA THR A 119 -16.36 3.07 -14.65
C THR A 119 -16.44 2.30 -15.96
N VAL A 120 -15.63 1.25 -16.15
CA VAL A 120 -15.66 0.41 -17.35
C VAL A 120 -16.98 -0.37 -17.47
N ASP A 121 -17.49 -0.90 -16.36
CA ASP A 121 -18.76 -1.65 -16.32
C ASP A 121 -19.97 -0.81 -16.75
N THR A 122 -19.94 0.50 -16.49
CA THR A 122 -20.96 1.44 -16.96
C THR A 122 -20.72 1.90 -18.40
N CYS A 123 -19.46 2.04 -18.79
CA CYS A 123 -19.04 2.52 -20.10
C CYS A 123 -19.39 1.56 -21.25
N ILE A 124 -19.12 0.26 -21.07
CA ILE A 124 -19.29 -0.74 -22.14
C ILE A 124 -20.76 -0.85 -22.61
N PRO A 125 -21.76 -1.00 -21.73
CA PRO A 125 -23.16 -1.12 -22.16
C PRO A 125 -23.68 0.12 -22.91
N GLU A 126 -23.23 1.31 -22.52
CA GLU A 126 -23.64 2.56 -23.18
C GLU A 126 -23.02 2.69 -24.57
N GLN A 127 -21.75 2.34 -24.72
CA GLN A 127 -21.10 2.27 -26.03
C GLN A 127 -21.75 1.23 -26.94
N GLU A 128 -22.14 0.07 -26.41
CA GLU A 128 -22.86 -0.95 -27.17
C GLU A 128 -24.24 -0.45 -27.62
N ALA A 129 -24.97 0.24 -26.74
CA ALA A 129 -26.25 0.86 -27.08
C ALA A 129 -26.11 1.93 -28.18
N LEU A 130 -25.07 2.76 -28.11
CA LEU A 130 -24.76 3.77 -29.12
C LEU A 130 -24.41 3.12 -30.46
N SER A 131 -23.56 2.09 -30.45
CA SER A 131 -23.16 1.32 -31.63
C SER A 131 -24.35 0.64 -32.30
N LYS A 132 -25.26 0.04 -31.51
CA LYS A 132 -26.48 -0.58 -32.01
C LYS A 132 -27.38 0.43 -32.72
N LYS A 133 -27.57 1.62 -32.15
CA LYS A 133 -28.35 2.70 -32.79
C LYS A 133 -27.69 3.19 -34.08
N ALA A 134 -26.36 3.32 -34.09
CA ALA A 134 -25.60 3.71 -35.28
C ALA A 134 -25.83 2.73 -36.44
N ARG A 135 -25.71 1.42 -36.17
CA ARG A 135 -25.94 0.35 -37.16
C ARG A 135 -27.39 0.30 -37.66
N ASP A 136 -28.37 0.53 -36.78
CA ASP A 136 -29.79 0.61 -37.17
C ASP A 136 -30.03 1.76 -38.15
N ILE A 137 -29.48 2.94 -37.85
CA ILE A 137 -29.59 4.12 -38.72
C ILE A 137 -28.89 3.86 -40.06
N GLU A 138 -27.68 3.30 -40.04
CA GLU A 138 -26.94 2.92 -41.25
C GLU A 138 -27.74 1.95 -42.14
N ALA A 139 -28.32 0.89 -41.55
CA ALA A 139 -29.11 -0.08 -42.28
C ALA A 139 -30.35 0.54 -42.94
N ARG A 140 -31.02 1.47 -42.24
CA ARG A 140 -32.17 2.20 -42.80
C ARG A 140 -31.76 3.16 -43.92
N TRP A 141 -30.60 3.81 -43.81
CA TRP A 141 -30.04 4.59 -44.92
C TRP A 141 -29.72 3.71 -46.13
N ALA A 142 -29.15 2.51 -45.93
CA ALA A 142 -28.91 1.57 -47.03
C ALA A 142 -30.21 1.17 -47.74
N MET A 143 -31.29 0.91 -47.00
CA MET A 143 -32.61 0.62 -47.58
C MET A 143 -33.17 1.79 -48.40
N LEU A 144 -32.92 3.04 -47.98
CA LEU A 144 -33.27 4.23 -48.77
C LEU A 144 -32.52 4.27 -50.10
N PHE A 145 -31.20 4.06 -50.09
CA PHE A 145 -30.38 4.09 -51.31
C PHE A 145 -30.69 2.91 -52.26
N ASP A 146 -31.16 1.79 -51.72
CA ASP A 146 -31.70 0.67 -52.50
C ASP A 146 -33.11 0.94 -53.08
N GLY A 147 -33.72 2.09 -52.78
CA GLY A 147 -35.07 2.44 -53.22
C GLY A 147 -36.18 1.65 -52.54
N LYS A 148 -35.89 1.02 -51.39
CA LYS A 148 -36.82 0.15 -50.63
C LYS A 148 -37.59 0.88 -49.54
N LEU A 149 -37.42 2.20 -49.41
CA LEU A 149 -38.02 3.01 -48.34
C LEU A 149 -39.08 3.96 -48.89
N SER A 150 -40.19 4.10 -48.18
CA SER A 150 -41.24 5.08 -48.47
C SER A 150 -40.85 6.51 -48.04
N ILE A 151 -41.58 7.51 -48.52
CA ILE A 151 -41.36 8.92 -48.17
C ILE A 151 -41.58 9.17 -46.67
N ASP A 152 -42.56 8.50 -46.06
CA ASP A 152 -42.84 8.67 -44.63
C ASP A 152 -41.77 8.03 -43.75
N GLU A 153 -41.27 6.85 -44.13
CA GLU A 153 -40.12 6.21 -43.48
C GLU A 153 -38.84 7.03 -43.64
N PHE A 154 -38.65 7.70 -44.79
CA PHE A 154 -37.53 8.62 -44.99
C PHE A 154 -37.59 9.82 -44.03
N LYS A 155 -38.77 10.44 -43.88
CA LYS A 155 -38.93 11.56 -42.93
C LYS A 155 -38.63 11.13 -41.49
N ALA A 156 -39.08 9.93 -41.10
CA ALA A 156 -38.76 9.35 -39.81
C ALA A 156 -37.25 9.11 -39.66
N LEU A 157 -36.59 8.49 -40.64
CA LEU A 157 -35.14 8.26 -40.64
C LEU A 157 -34.35 9.57 -40.53
N ALA A 158 -34.76 10.62 -41.25
CA ALA A 158 -34.10 11.92 -41.17
C ALA A 158 -34.25 12.55 -39.77
N GLY A 159 -35.43 12.42 -39.14
CA GLY A 159 -35.67 12.83 -37.76
C GLY A 159 -34.81 12.06 -36.76
N ASP A 160 -34.82 10.73 -36.86
CA ASP A 160 -34.04 9.84 -36.01
C ASP A 160 -32.54 10.07 -36.16
N SER A 161 -32.05 10.33 -37.38
CA SER A 161 -30.64 10.64 -37.64
C SER A 161 -30.22 11.94 -36.96
N ARG A 162 -31.08 12.97 -37.00
CA ARG A 162 -30.83 14.24 -36.30
C ARG A 162 -30.82 14.03 -34.78
N GLN A 163 -31.77 13.25 -34.25
CA GLN A 163 -31.82 12.95 -32.82
C GLN A 163 -30.62 12.11 -32.37
N PHE A 164 -30.19 11.14 -33.18
CA PHE A 164 -29.01 10.34 -32.92
C PHE A 164 -27.73 11.19 -32.87
N ALA A 165 -27.60 12.18 -33.74
CA ALA A 165 -26.48 13.13 -33.68
C ALA A 165 -26.44 13.87 -32.31
N SER A 166 -27.60 14.26 -31.76
CA SER A 166 -27.67 14.83 -30.41
C SER A 166 -27.27 13.83 -29.32
N VAL A 167 -27.73 12.58 -29.42
CA VAL A 167 -27.34 11.51 -28.49
C VAL A 167 -25.84 11.23 -28.52
N VAL A 168 -25.22 11.22 -29.71
CA VAL A 168 -23.77 11.04 -29.86
C VAL A 168 -22.99 12.16 -29.17
N MET A 169 -23.42 13.42 -29.31
CA MET A 169 -22.76 14.54 -28.64
C MET A 169 -22.82 14.41 -27.11
N GLU A 170 -23.98 14.07 -26.55
CA GLU A 170 -24.15 13.85 -25.11
C GLU A 170 -23.35 12.64 -24.59
N ALA A 171 -23.37 11.53 -25.33
CA ALA A 171 -22.59 10.35 -24.99
C ALA A 171 -21.07 10.64 -25.03
N THR A 172 -20.61 11.48 -25.96
CA THR A 172 -19.19 11.85 -26.06
C THR A 172 -18.73 12.68 -24.86
N GLU A 173 -19.54 13.64 -24.39
CA GLU A 173 -19.20 14.41 -23.18
C GLU A 173 -19.24 13.53 -21.93
N THR A 174 -20.21 12.62 -21.83
CA THR A 174 -20.29 11.64 -20.74
C THR A 174 -19.06 10.72 -20.73
N GLU A 175 -18.65 10.24 -21.90
CA GLU A 175 -17.47 9.39 -22.05
C GLU A 175 -16.18 10.13 -21.66
N LYS A 176 -16.06 11.39 -22.06
CA LYS A 176 -14.94 12.24 -21.64
C LYS A 176 -14.88 12.37 -20.11
N ALA A 177 -16.01 12.56 -19.44
CA ALA A 177 -16.06 12.61 -17.98
C ALA A 177 -15.58 11.29 -17.35
N ARG A 178 -15.99 10.14 -17.89
CA ARG A 178 -15.52 8.82 -17.43
C ARG A 178 -14.02 8.62 -17.60
N LEU A 179 -13.45 9.06 -18.72
CA LEU A 179 -12.01 9.00 -18.95
C LEU A 179 -11.24 9.88 -17.95
N LEU A 180 -11.78 11.04 -17.58
CA LEU A 180 -11.21 11.87 -16.52
C LEU A 180 -11.32 11.21 -15.14
N ASP A 181 -12.43 10.54 -14.84
CA ASP A 181 -12.59 9.78 -13.59
C ASP A 181 -11.59 8.62 -13.47
N ILE A 182 -11.34 7.90 -14.57
CA ILE A 182 -10.31 6.86 -14.66
C ILE A 182 -8.92 7.47 -14.48
N MET A 183 -8.64 8.61 -15.10
CA MET A 183 -7.37 9.31 -14.94
C MET A 183 -7.13 9.72 -13.49
N MET A 184 -8.11 10.31 -12.81
CA MET A 184 -7.99 10.64 -11.38
C MET A 184 -7.84 9.38 -10.50
N ALA A 185 -8.43 8.26 -10.90
CA ALA A 185 -8.25 7.00 -10.18
C ALA A 185 -6.78 6.54 -10.20
N GLN A 186 -5.96 6.99 -11.16
CA GLN A 186 -4.55 6.63 -11.30
C GLN A 186 -3.62 7.37 -10.32
N ASP A 187 -4.09 8.41 -9.62
CA ASP A 187 -3.32 9.15 -8.61
C ASP A 187 -2.77 8.23 -7.49
N PHE A 188 -3.38 7.05 -7.30
CA PHE A 188 -2.82 6.03 -6.41
C PHE A 188 -1.38 5.67 -6.77
N GLN A 189 -0.99 5.71 -8.05
CA GLN A 189 0.36 5.35 -8.48
C GLN A 189 1.42 6.29 -7.88
N ASP A 190 1.15 7.60 -7.83
CA ASP A 190 2.10 8.55 -7.24
C ASP A 190 2.20 8.33 -5.72
N ILE A 191 1.05 8.25 -5.05
CA ILE A 191 0.98 8.06 -3.59
C ILE A 191 1.65 6.74 -3.20
N THR A 192 1.34 5.65 -3.89
CA THR A 192 1.93 4.34 -3.63
C THR A 192 3.43 4.33 -3.95
N GLY A 193 3.87 4.98 -5.03
CA GLY A 193 5.28 5.14 -5.35
C GLY A 193 6.06 5.88 -4.26
N GLN A 194 5.49 6.94 -3.69
CA GLN A 194 6.08 7.65 -2.55
C GLN A 194 6.14 6.79 -1.28
N LEU A 195 5.07 6.04 -0.99
CA LEU A 195 5.04 5.13 0.16
C LEU A 195 6.07 4.01 0.02
N ILE A 196 6.17 3.37 -1.14
CA ILE A 196 7.14 2.32 -1.43
C ILE A 196 8.57 2.84 -1.27
N LYS A 197 8.89 4.03 -1.80
CA LYS A 197 10.22 4.65 -1.60
C LYS A 197 10.57 4.80 -0.12
N LYS A 198 9.61 5.22 0.71
CA LYS A 198 9.81 5.36 2.17
C LYS A 198 10.00 3.98 2.84
N ILE A 199 9.22 2.98 2.45
CA ILE A 199 9.37 1.60 2.93
C ILE A 199 10.75 1.03 2.58
N VAL A 200 11.23 1.23 1.35
CA VAL A 200 12.57 0.82 0.93
C VAL A 200 13.64 1.49 1.79
N HIS A 201 13.51 2.79 2.07
CA HIS A 201 14.44 3.50 2.94
C HIS A 201 14.45 2.97 4.37
N ILE A 202 13.27 2.73 4.95
CA ILE A 202 13.11 2.11 6.27
C ILE A 202 13.77 0.74 6.30
N THR A 203 13.49 -0.10 5.31
CA THR A 203 14.02 -1.48 5.24
C THR A 203 15.54 -1.47 5.13
N SER A 204 16.12 -0.58 4.31
CA SER A 204 17.57 -0.42 4.18
C SER A 204 18.23 0.08 5.46
N THR A 205 17.53 0.95 6.22
CA THR A 205 18.01 1.42 7.52
C THR A 205 17.99 0.29 8.55
N ALA A 206 16.89 -0.45 8.62
CA ALA A 206 16.74 -1.62 9.47
C ALA A 206 17.82 -2.68 9.18
N GLU A 207 18.05 -2.98 7.90
CA GLU A 207 19.10 -3.91 7.46
C GLU A 207 20.48 -3.46 7.93
N ARG A 208 20.83 -2.18 7.77
CA ARG A 208 22.13 -1.64 8.19
C ARG A 208 22.34 -1.73 9.70
N GLU A 209 21.34 -1.34 10.49
CA GLU A 209 21.41 -1.40 11.96
C GLU A 209 21.54 -2.85 12.45
N LEU A 210 20.75 -3.78 11.89
CA LEU A 210 20.84 -5.19 12.23
C LEU A 210 22.19 -5.80 11.80
N ALA A 211 22.67 -5.47 10.60
CA ALA A 211 23.99 -5.90 10.13
C ALA A 211 25.13 -5.36 11.01
N GLN A 212 25.00 -4.12 11.51
CA GLN A 212 25.96 -3.53 12.44
C GLN A 212 25.95 -4.25 13.79
N VAL A 213 24.77 -4.54 14.36
CA VAL A 213 24.65 -5.35 15.58
C VAL A 213 25.28 -6.73 15.39
N LEU A 214 25.04 -7.39 14.25
CA LEU A 214 25.66 -8.68 13.94
C LEU A 214 27.18 -8.58 13.80
N ARG A 215 27.70 -7.55 13.12
CA ARG A 215 29.15 -7.32 12.96
C ARG A 215 29.83 -7.05 14.30
N ASP A 216 29.21 -6.24 15.15
CA ASP A 216 29.75 -5.86 16.46
C ASP A 216 29.76 -7.06 17.42
N ASN A 217 28.79 -7.97 17.31
CA ASN A 217 28.66 -9.18 18.13
C ASN A 217 29.23 -10.46 17.49
N ALA A 218 29.80 -10.37 16.27
CA ALA A 218 30.37 -11.51 15.59
C ALA A 218 31.58 -12.12 16.36
N PRO A 219 31.74 -13.45 16.38
CA PRO A 219 32.93 -14.11 16.91
C PRO A 219 34.22 -13.60 16.22
N PRO A 220 35.38 -13.64 16.89
CA PRO A 220 36.65 -13.16 16.32
C PRO A 220 37.03 -13.84 15.00
N GLU A 221 36.64 -15.11 14.81
CA GLU A 221 36.82 -15.87 13.56
C GLU A 221 35.98 -15.28 12.41
N VAL A 222 34.74 -14.89 12.68
CA VAL A 222 33.83 -14.26 11.70
C VAL A 222 34.27 -12.81 11.42
N LYS A 223 34.71 -12.06 12.43
CA LYS A 223 35.28 -10.71 12.24
C LYS A 223 36.54 -10.72 11.36
N ALA A 224 37.41 -11.72 11.55
CA ALA A 224 38.58 -11.91 10.70
C ALA A 224 38.21 -12.28 9.26
N ALA A 225 37.16 -13.10 9.07
CA ALA A 225 36.64 -13.44 7.75
C ALA A 225 36.02 -12.23 7.03
N ILE A 226 35.22 -11.40 7.73
CA ILE A 226 34.64 -10.16 7.18
C ILE A 226 35.75 -9.18 6.79
N ALA A 227 36.76 -8.97 7.63
CA ALA A 227 37.91 -8.11 7.33
C ALA A 227 38.76 -8.64 6.16
N ALA A 228 38.87 -9.97 6.01
CA ALA A 228 39.53 -10.60 4.86
C ALA A 228 38.71 -10.47 3.56
N ALA A 229 37.37 -10.42 3.65
CA ALA A 229 36.49 -10.18 2.51
C ALA A 229 36.50 -8.70 2.07
N GLU A 230 36.50 -7.75 3.00
CA GLU A 230 36.57 -6.30 2.70
C GLU A 230 37.95 -5.85 2.17
N SER A 231 39.01 -6.62 2.46
CA SER A 231 40.38 -6.32 2.00
C SER A 231 40.77 -7.00 0.69
N LYS A 232 39.91 -7.87 0.12
CA LYS A 232 40.06 -8.27 -1.28
C LYS A 232 39.70 -7.07 -2.16
N PRO A 233 40.62 -6.57 -3.00
CA PRO A 233 40.25 -5.54 -3.95
C PRO A 233 39.16 -6.11 -4.85
N VAL A 234 38.02 -5.44 -4.90
CA VAL A 234 37.04 -5.65 -5.96
C VAL A 234 37.80 -5.40 -7.26
N ASP A 235 38.07 -6.47 -8.02
CA ASP A 235 38.67 -6.36 -9.33
C ASP A 235 37.62 -5.74 -10.25
N LEU A 236 37.57 -4.40 -10.21
CA LEU A 236 36.80 -3.58 -11.14
C LEU A 236 37.47 -3.75 -12.50
N MET A 237 37.19 -4.87 -13.17
CA MET A 237 37.36 -4.95 -14.61
C MET A 237 36.47 -3.88 -15.24
N GLN A 238 37.14 -2.80 -15.62
CA GLN A 238 36.54 -1.62 -16.22
C GLN A 238 35.84 -1.96 -17.54
N GLY A 239 34.53 -1.72 -17.57
CA GLY A 239 33.76 -1.37 -18.76
C GLY A 239 32.86 -0.19 -18.40
N PRO A 240 32.47 0.69 -19.35
CA PRO A 240 31.70 1.89 -19.01
C PRO A 240 30.33 1.47 -18.44
N ALA A 241 30.13 1.71 -17.15
CA ALA A 241 28.89 1.39 -16.47
C ALA A 241 27.77 2.33 -16.94
N ALA A 242 26.74 1.76 -17.56
CA ALA A 242 25.46 2.44 -17.74
C ALA A 242 24.75 2.54 -16.37
N PRO A 243 24.08 3.67 -16.06
CA PRO A 243 23.43 3.85 -14.78
C PRO A 243 22.15 3.01 -14.72
N GLY A 244 22.09 2.05 -13.80
CA GLY A 244 20.83 1.34 -13.51
C GLY A 244 20.92 -0.17 -13.26
N VAL A 245 22.10 -0.78 -13.15
CA VAL A 245 22.17 -2.21 -12.82
C VAL A 245 22.20 -2.36 -11.30
N ALA A 246 21.05 -2.79 -10.79
CA ALA A 246 20.84 -3.25 -9.43
C ALA A 246 21.92 -4.26 -9.03
N MET A 247 22.40 -4.16 -7.80
CA MET A 247 23.21 -5.19 -7.15
C MET A 247 22.51 -6.53 -7.35
N ALA A 248 23.11 -7.41 -8.15
CA ALA A 248 22.51 -8.67 -8.53
C ALA A 248 22.53 -9.61 -7.32
N GLN A 249 21.43 -10.35 -7.18
CA GLN A 249 21.15 -11.35 -6.15
C GLN A 249 22.26 -12.41 -5.97
N ASP A 250 23.19 -12.52 -6.92
CA ASP A 250 24.33 -13.43 -6.90
C ASP A 250 25.36 -13.11 -5.78
N ASP A 251 25.43 -11.85 -5.33
CA ASP A 251 26.35 -11.47 -4.24
C ASP A 251 25.86 -11.97 -2.86
N VAL A 252 24.55 -12.17 -2.71
CA VAL A 252 23.94 -12.69 -1.47
C VAL A 252 24.11 -14.21 -1.38
N ASP A 253 23.95 -14.93 -2.50
CA ASP A 253 24.15 -16.39 -2.56
C ASP A 253 25.63 -16.78 -2.38
N SER A 254 26.55 -15.95 -2.88
CA SER A 254 27.99 -16.13 -2.69
C SER A 254 28.41 -15.97 -1.21
N LEU A 255 27.81 -15.00 -0.51
CA LEU A 255 28.01 -14.81 0.94
C LEU A 255 27.44 -15.97 1.77
N LEU A 256 26.30 -16.54 1.37
CA LEU A 256 25.70 -17.70 2.06
C LEU A 256 26.53 -18.98 1.88
N ALA A 257 27.09 -19.20 0.69
CA ALA A 257 27.95 -20.35 0.40
C ALA A 257 29.27 -20.34 1.20
N ASP A 258 29.88 -19.15 1.40
CA ASP A 258 31.11 -19.00 2.19
C ASP A 258 30.88 -19.18 3.71
N LEU A 259 29.62 -19.05 4.17
CA LEU A 259 29.19 -19.31 5.55
C LEU A 259 28.75 -20.77 5.79
N GLY A 260 28.74 -21.62 4.76
CA GLY A 260 28.57 -23.07 4.88
C GLY A 260 27.12 -23.57 5.02
N PHE A 261 26.14 -22.85 4.47
CA PHE A 261 24.77 -23.36 4.25
C PHE A 261 24.54 -23.73 2.78
#